data_AF-A0A7Y9SJQ7-F1
#
_entry.id   AF-A0A7Y9SJQ7-F1
#
_cell.length_a   1.000
_cell.length_b   1.000
_cell.length_c   1.000
_cell.angle_alpha   90.00
_cell.angle_beta   90.00
_cell.angle_gamma   90.00
#
_symmetry.space_group_name_H-M   'P 1'
#
loop_
_entity.id
_entity.type
_entity.pdbx_description
1 polymer ?
#
loop_
_entity_poly.entity_id
_entity_poly.type
_entity_poly.pdbx_seq_one_letter_code
_entity_poly.pdbx_strand_id
1 'polypeptide(L)'
;MHRRAAILLLTLGAMTLAGCSTSSGVPELDRPSEEQDRPGWVIDGDLVVPGSIRYAGASGDVEVYLARGTDEPNAVCVLVARDGRLQGSACGGSGGVGLKLGDGIQLEVGDYRLPGDAERTPISESVRLVGDPQ
;
A
#
# COMPACT_ATOMS: atom_id res chain seq x y z
N MET A 1 -15.72 56.75 40.85
CA MET A 1 -15.13 56.59 39.50
C MET A 1 -14.52 55.20 39.40
N HIS A 2 -15.29 54.17 38.98
CA HIS A 2 -14.74 52.83 38.78
C HIS A 2 -14.97 52.38 37.35
N ARG A 3 -13.85 52.14 36.68
CA ARG A 3 -13.68 51.92 35.24
C ARG A 3 -14.28 50.58 34.82
N ARG A 4 -14.91 50.61 33.65
CA ARG A 4 -15.53 49.50 32.92
C ARG A 4 -14.49 48.41 32.63
N ALA A 5 -14.76 47.18 33.06
CA ALA A 5 -13.99 46.01 32.64
C ALA A 5 -14.52 45.54 31.28
N ALA A 6 -13.74 45.76 30.22
CA ALA A 6 -14.00 45.26 28.89
C ALA A 6 -13.42 43.84 28.79
N ILE A 7 -14.30 42.85 28.67
CA ILE A 7 -13.94 41.44 28.45
C ILE A 7 -13.59 41.29 26.96
N LEU A 8 -12.30 41.13 26.66
CA LEU A 8 -11.80 40.80 25.33
C LEU A 8 -12.06 39.31 25.04
N LEU A 9 -13.00 39.04 24.13
CA LEU A 9 -13.22 37.75 23.51
C LEU A 9 -12.04 37.43 22.56
N LEU A 10 -11.13 36.57 23.00
CA LEU A 10 -10.10 35.95 22.16
C LEU A 10 -10.68 34.68 21.54
N THR A 11 -11.26 34.80 20.36
CA THR A 11 -11.53 33.69 19.44
C THR A 11 -10.21 33.15 18.90
N LEU A 12 -9.64 32.16 19.58
CA LEU A 12 -8.57 31.33 19.02
C LEU A 12 -9.18 30.43 17.93
N GLY A 13 -8.95 30.79 16.67
CA GLY A 13 -9.27 29.94 15.53
C GLY A 13 -8.43 28.67 15.56
N ALA A 14 -9.08 27.53 15.72
CA ALA A 14 -8.48 26.23 15.47
C ALA A 14 -8.28 26.08 13.96
N MET A 15 -7.07 26.34 13.47
CA MET A 15 -6.68 25.90 12.12
C MET A 15 -6.53 24.39 12.16
N THR A 16 -7.56 23.67 11.72
CA THR A 16 -7.45 22.25 11.42
C THR A 16 -6.54 22.11 10.20
N LEU A 17 -5.32 21.61 10.40
CA LEU A 17 -4.45 21.14 9.33
C LEU A 17 -5.19 20.03 8.58
N ALA A 18 -5.86 20.38 7.47
CA ALA A 18 -6.16 19.42 6.42
C ALA A 18 -4.81 19.06 5.80
N GLY A 19 -4.13 18.07 6.38
CA GLY A 19 -2.97 17.47 5.77
C GLY A 19 -3.40 16.86 4.45
N CYS A 20 -2.98 17.46 3.33
CA CYS A 20 -3.00 16.79 2.04
C CYS A 20 -2.03 15.62 2.14
N SER A 21 -2.48 14.47 2.62
CA SER A 21 -1.72 13.24 2.44
C SER A 21 -1.55 13.07 0.93
N THR A 22 -0.31 13.16 0.47
CA THR A 22 0.06 12.77 -0.89
C THR A 22 -0.26 11.29 -1.01
N SER A 23 -1.49 10.99 -1.44
CA SER A 23 -1.93 9.62 -1.59
C SER A 23 -1.04 8.95 -2.62
N SER A 24 -0.52 7.78 -2.25
CA SER A 24 0.29 6.96 -3.15
C SER A 24 -0.53 6.37 -4.31
N GLY A 25 -1.83 6.66 -4.39
CA GLY A 25 -2.78 5.98 -5.26
C GLY A 25 -3.11 4.57 -4.77
N VAL A 26 -2.55 4.16 -3.64
CA VAL A 26 -2.66 2.83 -3.04
C VAL A 26 -3.05 3.00 -1.56
N PRO A 27 -4.36 2.91 -1.22
CA PRO A 27 -4.86 3.17 0.13
C PRO A 27 -4.19 2.33 1.22
N GLU A 28 -3.75 1.11 0.89
CA GLU A 28 -3.02 0.23 1.81
C GLU A 28 -1.72 0.85 2.31
N LEU A 29 -1.04 1.65 1.49
CA LEU A 29 0.22 2.34 1.84
C LEU A 29 0.01 3.68 2.57
N ASP A 30 -1.24 4.14 2.65
CA ASP A 30 -1.62 5.39 3.30
C ASP A 30 -2.12 5.14 4.74
N ARG A 31 -2.42 3.89 5.11
CA ARG A 31 -2.81 3.51 6.48
C ARG A 31 -1.62 3.33 7.43
N PRO A 32 -1.84 3.50 8.75
CA PRO A 32 -0.88 3.10 9.78
C PRO A 32 -0.48 1.62 9.67
N SER A 33 0.71 1.30 10.17
CA SER A 33 1.20 -0.07 10.22
C SER A 33 0.52 -0.86 11.35
N GLU A 34 0.21 -2.11 11.09
CA GLU A 34 -0.40 -3.09 11.97
C GLU A 34 0.50 -4.33 12.16
N GLU A 35 0.09 -5.27 13.01
CA GLU A 35 0.89 -6.48 13.29
C GLU A 35 1.10 -7.37 12.06
N GLN A 36 0.07 -7.50 11.22
CA GLN A 36 0.09 -8.31 9.99
C GLN A 36 1.07 -7.76 8.94
N ASP A 37 1.49 -6.51 9.06
CA ASP A 37 2.44 -5.87 8.15
C ASP A 37 3.90 -6.27 8.41
N ARG A 38 4.13 -7.16 9.38
CA ARG A 38 5.45 -7.63 9.81
C ARG A 38 5.64 -9.09 9.38
N PRO A 39 5.93 -9.33 8.10
CA PRO A 39 6.14 -10.68 7.63
C PRO A 39 7.30 -11.34 8.38
N GLY A 40 7.23 -12.67 8.54
CA GLY A 40 8.32 -13.46 9.12
C GLY A 40 9.52 -13.63 8.19
N TRP A 41 9.40 -13.22 6.93
CA TRP A 41 10.47 -13.23 5.94
C TRP A 41 11.15 -11.87 5.85
N VAL A 42 12.37 -11.88 5.28
CA VAL A 42 13.18 -10.69 5.03
C VAL A 42 13.30 -10.50 3.53
N ILE A 43 13.25 -9.25 3.07
CA ILE A 43 13.62 -8.88 1.70
C ILE A 43 15.12 -8.63 1.70
N ASP A 44 15.84 -9.30 0.79
CA ASP A 44 17.26 -9.03 0.60
C ASP A 44 17.44 -7.69 -0.14
N GLY A 45 18.30 -6.82 0.42
CA GLY A 45 18.67 -5.54 -0.17
C GLY A 45 17.70 -4.40 0.16
N ASP A 46 17.91 -3.26 -0.51
CA ASP A 46 17.22 -2.01 -0.20
C ASP A 46 15.96 -1.79 -1.07
N LEU A 47 15.33 -2.84 -1.62
CA LEU A 47 14.22 -2.70 -2.58
C LEU A 47 13.05 -1.83 -2.08
N VAL A 48 12.78 -1.88 -0.77
CA VAL A 48 11.62 -1.24 -0.15
C VAL A 48 12.03 -0.33 0.98
N VAL A 49 11.30 0.77 1.15
CA VAL A 49 11.49 1.68 2.28
C VAL A 49 11.19 0.94 3.58
N PRO A 50 12.12 0.93 4.56
CA PRO A 50 11.91 0.26 5.84
C PRO A 50 10.63 0.72 6.55
N GLY A 51 9.84 -0.23 7.05
CA GLY A 51 8.57 0.05 7.76
C GLY A 51 7.39 0.46 6.86
N SER A 52 7.57 0.44 5.53
CA SER A 52 6.50 0.75 4.58
C SER A 52 5.66 -0.45 4.15
N ILE A 53 6.05 -1.68 4.54
CA ILE A 53 5.32 -2.90 4.21
C ILE A 53 3.91 -2.83 4.79
N ARG A 54 2.92 -3.24 3.99
CA ARG A 54 1.49 -3.27 4.33
C ARG A 54 0.89 -4.55 3.76
N TYR A 55 0.28 -5.36 4.61
CA TYR A 55 -0.52 -6.50 4.18
C TYR A 55 -1.73 -5.99 3.39
N ALA A 56 -1.92 -6.52 2.19
CA ALA A 56 -3.03 -6.19 1.31
C ALA A 56 -4.14 -7.23 1.38
N GLY A 57 -3.79 -8.50 1.59
CA GLY A 57 -4.78 -9.58 1.68
C GLY A 57 -4.18 -10.91 1.25
N ALA A 58 -5.05 -11.91 1.13
CA ALA A 58 -4.67 -13.24 0.68
C ALA A 58 -5.72 -13.83 -0.27
N SER A 59 -5.26 -14.75 -1.12
CA SER A 59 -6.11 -15.63 -1.91
C SER A 59 -5.57 -17.05 -1.80
N GLY A 60 -6.32 -17.93 -1.13
CA GLY A 60 -5.84 -19.27 -0.79
C GLY A 60 -4.65 -19.21 0.16
N ASP A 61 -3.52 -19.80 -0.24
CA ASP A 61 -2.26 -19.84 0.50
C ASP A 61 -1.29 -18.70 0.11
N VAL A 62 -1.73 -17.81 -0.78
CA VAL A 62 -0.94 -16.69 -1.29
C VAL A 62 -1.26 -15.45 -0.48
N GLU A 63 -0.25 -14.92 0.20
CA GLU A 63 -0.29 -13.66 0.95
C GLU A 63 0.33 -12.55 0.10
N VAL A 64 -0.34 -11.40 0.02
CA VAL A 64 0.11 -10.25 -0.75
C VAL A 64 0.38 -9.08 0.17
N TYR A 65 1.56 -8.49 0.00
CA TYR A 65 2.00 -7.28 0.70
C TYR A 65 2.38 -6.21 -0.32
N LEU A 66 2.16 -4.96 0.05
CA LEU A 66 2.60 -3.78 -0.68
C LEU A 66 3.65 -3.05 0.13
N ALA A 67 4.58 -2.38 -0.53
CA ALA A 67 5.55 -1.52 0.11
C ALA A 67 5.89 -0.32 -0.78
N ARG A 68 6.45 0.73 -0.20
CA ARG A 68 7.02 1.83 -0.97
C ARG A 68 8.40 1.42 -1.47
N GLY A 69 8.65 1.57 -2.77
CA GLY A 69 9.98 1.33 -3.34
C GLY A 69 10.97 2.43 -2.99
N THR A 70 12.26 2.12 -2.99
CA THR A 70 13.34 3.09 -2.74
C THR A 70 13.80 3.82 -3.99
N ASP A 71 13.65 3.19 -5.16
CA ASP A 71 14.34 3.61 -6.39
C ASP A 71 13.72 4.86 -7.01
N GLU A 72 12.39 5.01 -6.91
CA GLU A 72 11.66 6.13 -7.50
C GLU A 72 10.64 6.73 -6.52
N PRO A 73 10.40 8.05 -6.60
CA PRO A 73 9.33 8.68 -5.83
C PRO A 73 7.98 8.08 -6.23
N ASN A 74 7.21 7.65 -5.22
CA ASN A 74 5.92 6.96 -5.38
C ASN A 74 6.00 5.57 -6.01
N ALA A 75 7.17 4.93 -6.04
CA ALA A 75 7.26 3.53 -6.41
C ALA A 75 6.44 2.66 -5.46
N VAL A 76 5.68 1.74 -6.05
CA VAL A 76 4.91 0.72 -5.32
C VAL A 76 5.52 -0.63 -5.65
N CYS A 77 5.88 -1.36 -4.60
CA CYS A 77 6.36 -2.72 -4.70
C CYS A 77 5.28 -3.68 -4.22
N VAL A 78 5.06 -4.74 -5.00
CA VAL A 78 4.27 -5.90 -4.60
C VAL A 78 5.20 -7.02 -4.18
N LEU A 79 4.84 -7.69 -3.10
CA LEU A 79 5.57 -8.78 -2.46
C LEU A 79 4.59 -9.91 -2.26
N VAL A 80 4.94 -11.10 -2.76
CA VAL A 80 4.07 -12.27 -2.66
C VAL A 80 4.75 -13.32 -1.83
N ALA A 81 4.04 -13.78 -0.81
CA ALA A 81 4.48 -14.86 0.05
C ALA A 81 3.52 -16.04 -0.01
N ARG A 82 4.05 -17.23 0.28
CA ARG A 82 3.32 -18.47 0.44
C ARG A 82 4.02 -19.28 1.52
N ASP A 83 3.26 -19.87 2.42
CA ASP A 83 3.77 -20.64 3.56
C ASP A 83 4.85 -19.89 4.38
N GLY A 84 4.65 -18.59 4.60
CA GLY A 84 5.57 -17.74 5.34
C GLY A 84 6.89 -17.44 4.63
N ARG A 85 6.99 -17.70 3.32
CA ARG A 85 8.19 -17.46 2.51
C ARG A 85 7.89 -16.56 1.33
N LEU A 86 8.75 -15.57 1.08
CA LEU A 86 8.68 -14.73 -0.11
C LEU A 86 8.92 -15.58 -1.36
N GLN A 87 7.96 -15.52 -2.30
CA GLN A 87 8.00 -16.21 -3.59
C GLN A 87 8.51 -15.29 -4.70
N GLY A 88 8.20 -13.99 -4.59
CA GLY A 88 8.67 -13.00 -5.56
C GLY A 88 8.21 -11.60 -5.22
N SER A 89 8.81 -10.64 -5.93
CA SER A 89 8.52 -9.23 -5.77
C SER A 89 8.70 -8.48 -7.09
N ALA A 90 7.95 -7.40 -7.27
CA ALA A 90 8.14 -6.47 -8.37
C ALA A 90 7.83 -5.05 -7.89
N CYS A 91 8.50 -4.06 -8.48
CA CYS A 91 8.20 -2.65 -8.23
C CYS A 91 7.83 -1.95 -9.54
N GLY A 92 6.92 -1.00 -9.44
CA GLY A 92 6.49 -0.14 -10.53
C GLY A 92 6.34 1.30 -10.05
N GLY A 93 6.35 2.24 -11.00
CA GLY A 93 6.14 3.65 -10.72
C GLY A 93 4.69 4.00 -10.38
N SER A 94 4.35 5.28 -10.51
CA SER A 94 3.07 5.87 -10.07
C SER A 94 1.79 5.29 -10.69
N GLY A 95 1.90 4.46 -11.73
CA GLY A 95 0.75 3.78 -12.37
C GLY A 95 0.43 2.40 -11.78
N GLY A 96 1.20 1.95 -10.79
CA GLY A 96 1.07 0.62 -10.21
C GLY A 96 2.04 -0.40 -10.80
N VAL A 97 1.87 -1.66 -10.40
CA VAL A 97 2.80 -2.74 -10.71
C VAL A 97 2.06 -4.02 -11.06
N GLY A 98 2.61 -4.78 -12.00
CA GLY A 98 2.20 -6.15 -12.30
C GLY A 98 3.27 -7.14 -11.86
N LEU A 99 2.82 -8.29 -11.36
CA LEU A 99 3.70 -9.41 -11.06
C LEU A 99 3.13 -10.68 -11.68
N LYS A 100 3.98 -11.45 -12.35
CA LYS A 100 3.68 -12.83 -12.75
C LYS A 100 4.69 -13.76 -12.10
N LEU A 101 4.22 -14.75 -11.38
CA LEU A 101 5.04 -15.82 -10.82
C LEU A 101 5.00 -17.04 -11.74
N GLY A 102 6.01 -17.91 -11.60
CA GLY A 102 6.18 -19.09 -12.46
C GLY A 102 5.11 -20.16 -12.29
N ASP A 103 4.34 -20.11 -11.20
CA ASP A 103 3.20 -21.00 -10.89
C ASP A 103 1.86 -20.46 -11.43
N GLY A 104 1.88 -19.40 -12.24
CA GLY A 104 0.67 -18.86 -12.88
C GLY A 104 -0.03 -17.77 -12.08
N ILE A 105 0.41 -17.45 -10.86
CA ILE A 105 -0.10 -16.31 -10.10
C ILE A 105 0.21 -15.03 -10.87
N GLN A 106 -0.82 -14.22 -11.09
CA GLN A 106 -0.73 -12.93 -11.76
C GLN A 106 -1.44 -11.87 -10.93
N LEU A 107 -0.72 -10.81 -10.57
CA LEU A 107 -1.24 -9.72 -9.76
C LEU A 107 -1.20 -8.40 -10.52
N GLU A 108 -2.24 -7.60 -10.33
CA GLU A 108 -2.35 -6.21 -10.74
C GLU A 108 -2.49 -5.35 -9.48
N VAL A 109 -1.63 -4.33 -9.34
CA VAL A 109 -1.69 -3.36 -8.24
C VAL A 109 -1.94 -1.96 -8.80
N GLY A 110 -2.85 -1.22 -8.17
CA GLY A 110 -3.21 0.14 -8.57
C GLY A 110 -3.88 0.17 -9.95
N ASP A 111 -3.37 1.01 -10.85
CA ASP A 111 -3.89 1.19 -12.20
C ASP A 111 -3.27 0.24 -13.24
N TYR A 112 -2.28 -0.57 -12.84
CA TYR A 112 -1.62 -1.50 -13.74
C TYR A 112 -2.61 -2.57 -14.22
N ARG A 113 -2.60 -2.86 -15.53
CA ARG A 113 -3.44 -3.90 -16.14
C ARG A 113 -2.59 -4.80 -17.03
N LEU A 114 -2.68 -6.10 -16.78
CA LEU A 114 -2.16 -7.12 -17.68
C LEU A 114 -3.05 -7.23 -18.92
N PRO A 115 -2.48 -7.50 -20.09
CA PRO A 115 -3.27 -7.73 -21.30
C PRO A 115 -4.10 -9.01 -21.17
N GLY A 116 -5.27 -9.01 -21.81
CA GLY A 116 -6.16 -10.18 -21.91
C GLY A 116 -7.41 -10.10 -21.04
N ASP A 117 -8.31 -11.05 -21.25
CA ASP A 117 -9.69 -11.05 -20.73
C ASP A 117 -9.89 -11.97 -19.51
N ALA A 118 -8.80 -12.40 -18.87
CA ALA A 118 -8.86 -13.23 -17.66
C ALA A 118 -9.68 -12.55 -16.55
N GLU A 119 -10.32 -13.34 -15.70
CA GLU A 119 -11.10 -12.79 -14.59
C GLU A 119 -10.20 -12.03 -13.60
N ARG A 120 -10.72 -10.94 -13.01
CA ARG A 120 -10.04 -10.16 -11.97
C ARG A 120 -10.77 -10.36 -10.65
N THR A 121 -10.13 -11.06 -9.73
CA THR A 121 -10.66 -11.24 -8.38
C THR A 121 -10.02 -10.22 -7.44
N PRO A 122 -10.81 -9.37 -6.75
CA PRO A 122 -10.25 -8.40 -5.81
C PRO A 122 -9.67 -9.13 -4.59
N ILE A 123 -8.41 -8.82 -4.26
CA ILE A 123 -7.77 -9.18 -2.98
C ILE A 123 -7.96 -8.02 -1.99
N SER A 124 -7.79 -6.80 -2.48
CA SER A 124 -7.93 -5.56 -1.71
C SER A 124 -8.45 -4.43 -2.62
N GLU A 125 -8.45 -3.18 -2.13
CA GLU A 125 -8.86 -2.03 -2.93
C GLU A 125 -7.91 -1.83 -4.14
N SER A 126 -6.61 -1.98 -3.91
CA SER A 126 -5.59 -1.78 -4.95
C SER A 126 -5.17 -3.07 -5.65
N VAL A 127 -5.37 -4.24 -5.04
CA VAL A 127 -4.79 -5.50 -5.52
C VAL A 127 -5.87 -6.40 -6.14
N ARG A 128 -5.58 -6.88 -7.34
CA ARG A 128 -6.40 -7.87 -8.05
C ARG A 128 -5.54 -9.08 -8.45
N LEU A 129 -6.10 -10.27 -8.24
CA LEU A 129 -5.61 -11.51 -8.82
C LEU A 129 -6.19 -11.66 -10.23
N VAL A 130 -5.36 -12.06 -11.19
CA VAL A 130 -5.76 -12.24 -12.59
C VAL A 130 -5.76 -13.73 -12.94
N GLY A 131 -6.94 -14.25 -13.27
CA GLY A 131 -7.17 -15.68 -13.53
C GLY A 131 -7.27 -16.51 -12.25
N ASP A 132 -7.45 -17.82 -12.42
CA ASP A 132 -7.40 -18.80 -11.33
C ASP A 132 -5.97 -19.30 -11.12
N PRO A 133 -5.44 -19.27 -9.87
CA PRO A 133 -4.20 -19.96 -9.55
C PRO A 133 -4.42 -21.47 -9.72
N GLN A 134 -3.61 -22.12 -10.56
CA GLN A 134 -3.69 -23.57 -10.81
C GLN A 134 -3.01 -24.40 -9.73
#